data_AF-A0A0B4FQG3-F1
#
_entry.id   AF-A0A0B4FQG3-F1
#
_cell.length_a   1.000
_cell.length_b   1.000
_cell.length_c   1.000
_cell.angle_alpha   90.00
_cell.angle_beta   90.00
_cell.angle_gamma   90.00
#
_symmetry.space_group_name_H-M   'P 1'
#
loop_
_entity.id
_entity.type
_entity.pdbx_description
1 polymer ?
#
loop_
_entity_poly.entity_id
_entity_poly.type
_entity_poly.pdbx_seq_one_letter_code
_entity_poly.pdbx_strand_id
1 'polypeptide(L)'
;MDISELSHHIPNFEYRKEQVDMMNAIRESLEADRKIVIEAGTGTGKTLAYLIPTLEWAIENKKKVICTTNTINLQEQLLLKDLPIAKKIINQNFSYLLVKGRNNYLCKRLFHNFILGNSIDISGFSSEQKKQLDYLKSWGKMTEFGDKAELPFEVDSDIWEMIQSSSEFCQGKRCPFREECFYMKNRALKASADLIVCNHHIFLQT
;
A
#
# COMPACT_ATOMS: atom_id res chain seq x y z
N MET A 1 19.92 14.63 -11.34
CA MET A 1 19.76 15.44 -10.12
C MET A 1 21.05 15.43 -9.30
N ASP A 2 21.46 16.57 -8.75
CA ASP A 2 22.60 16.67 -7.81
C ASP A 2 22.11 16.31 -6.38
N ILE A 3 22.89 15.56 -5.62
CA ILE A 3 22.53 15.11 -4.27
C ILE A 3 22.38 16.26 -3.28
N SER A 4 22.87 17.45 -3.65
CA SER A 4 22.63 18.70 -2.93
C SER A 4 21.14 19.06 -2.84
N GLU A 5 20.28 18.61 -3.76
CA GLU A 5 18.82 18.85 -3.66
C GLU A 5 18.15 17.97 -2.59
N LEU A 6 18.70 16.78 -2.32
CA LEU A 6 18.20 15.89 -1.26
C LEU A 6 18.34 16.51 0.14
N SER A 7 19.39 17.31 0.37
CA SER A 7 19.64 17.96 1.67
C SER A 7 18.64 19.06 2.01
N HIS A 8 17.99 19.66 1.01
CA HIS A 8 17.02 20.74 1.20
C HIS A 8 15.62 20.23 1.56
N HIS A 9 15.28 19.00 1.20
CA HIS A 9 13.93 18.44 1.35
C HIS A 9 13.79 17.44 2.50
N ILE A 10 14.90 16.95 3.07
CA ILE A 10 14.91 15.94 4.12
C ILE A 10 15.49 16.56 5.40
N PRO A 11 14.68 16.74 6.46
CA PRO A 11 15.18 17.16 7.76
C PRO A 11 16.24 16.17 8.27
N ASN A 12 17.39 16.67 8.71
CA ASN A 12 18.55 15.86 9.11
C ASN A 12 19.08 14.94 7.99
N PHE A 13 19.04 15.41 6.74
CA PHE A 13 19.68 14.69 5.64
C PHE A 13 21.18 14.52 5.92
N GLU A 14 21.62 13.27 5.92
CA GLU A 14 23.02 12.92 5.99
C GLU A 14 23.44 12.38 4.64
N TYR A 15 24.38 13.07 3.99
CA TYR A 15 24.99 12.60 2.76
C TYR A 15 25.70 11.27 3.02
N ARG A 16 25.37 10.25 2.22
CA ARG A 16 26.02 8.94 2.28
C ARG A 16 26.42 8.51 0.88
N LYS A 17 27.71 8.22 0.69
CA LYS A 17 28.28 7.85 -0.62
C LYS A 17 27.57 6.61 -1.20
N GLU A 18 27.19 5.67 -0.35
CA GLU A 18 26.50 4.43 -0.73
C GLU A 18 25.14 4.70 -1.37
N GLN A 19 24.46 5.80 -1.02
CA GLN A 19 23.21 6.20 -1.67
C GLN A 19 23.48 6.67 -3.10
N VAL A 20 24.53 7.47 -3.30
CA VAL A 20 24.96 7.95 -4.63
C VAL A 20 25.34 6.78 -5.53
N ASP A 21 26.17 5.88 -4.99
CA ASP A 21 26.65 4.71 -5.72
C ASP A 21 25.47 3.82 -6.16
N MET A 22 24.49 3.60 -5.27
CA MET A 22 23.23 2.90 -5.60
C MET A 22 22.42 3.64 -6.67
N MET A 23 22.26 4.96 -6.55
CA MET A 23 21.47 5.76 -7.51
C MET A 23 22.07 5.70 -8.92
N ASN A 24 23.40 5.82 -9.02
CA ASN A 24 24.10 5.77 -10.30
C ASN A 24 24.03 4.38 -10.91
N ALA A 25 24.26 3.32 -10.11
CA ALA A 25 24.16 1.95 -10.58
C ALA A 25 22.76 1.60 -11.10
N ILE A 26 21.70 2.12 -10.47
CA ILE A 26 20.31 1.95 -10.93
C ILE A 26 20.08 2.69 -12.24
N ARG A 27 20.53 3.96 -12.36
CA ARG A 27 20.38 4.75 -13.58
C ARG A 27 21.05 4.07 -14.78
N GLU A 28 22.31 3.67 -14.62
CA GLU A 28 23.06 2.95 -15.65
C GLU A 28 22.37 1.64 -16.06
N SER A 29 21.84 0.89 -15.08
CA SER A 29 21.12 -0.35 -15.35
C SER A 29 19.82 -0.13 -16.11
N LEU A 30 19.08 0.94 -15.80
CA LEU A 30 17.84 1.30 -16.49
C LEU A 30 18.10 1.77 -17.93
N GLU A 31 19.13 2.61 -18.14
CA GLU A 31 19.54 3.06 -19.48
C GLU A 31 20.03 1.92 -20.36
N ALA A 32 20.72 0.94 -19.77
CA ALA A 32 21.24 -0.24 -20.47
C ALA A 32 20.23 -1.40 -20.62
N ASP A 33 19.00 -1.24 -20.11
CA ASP A 33 17.97 -2.30 -20.02
C ASP A 33 18.48 -3.59 -19.37
N ARG A 34 19.17 -3.45 -18.22
CA ARG A 34 19.76 -4.55 -17.46
C ARG A 34 19.09 -4.73 -16.10
N LYS A 35 19.20 -5.94 -15.58
CA LYS A 35 18.83 -6.27 -14.20
C LYS A 35 20.03 -6.05 -13.29
N ILE A 36 19.78 -5.49 -12.11
CA ILE A 36 20.79 -5.28 -11.07
C ILE A 36 20.32 -5.88 -9.75
N VAL A 37 21.28 -6.39 -8.98
CA VAL A 37 21.10 -6.82 -7.59
C VAL A 37 22.03 -5.98 -6.74
N ILE A 38 21.47 -5.32 -5.71
CA ILE A 38 22.23 -4.45 -4.82
C ILE A 38 22.02 -4.92 -3.39
N GLU A 39 23.10 -5.30 -2.73
CA GLU A 39 23.12 -5.50 -1.30
C GLU A 39 23.44 -4.18 -0.61
N ALA A 40 22.69 -3.83 0.43
CA ALA A 40 22.98 -2.64 1.20
C ALA A 40 22.54 -2.82 2.66
N GLY A 41 23.33 -2.36 3.64
CA GLY A 41 23.11 -2.59 5.09
C GLY A 41 21.93 -1.82 5.73
N THR A 42 21.35 -2.25 6.84
CA THR A 42 20.16 -1.57 7.42
C THR A 42 20.37 -0.06 7.71
N GLY A 43 19.30 0.74 7.66
CA GLY A 43 19.32 2.14 8.13
C GLY A 43 19.90 3.21 7.18
N THR A 44 20.41 2.85 5.99
CA THR A 44 21.13 3.80 5.12
C THR A 44 20.26 4.68 4.21
N GLY A 45 18.94 4.76 4.39
CA GLY A 45 18.08 5.58 3.51
C GLY A 45 17.95 5.08 2.05
N LYS A 46 18.10 3.76 1.82
CA LYS A 46 18.05 3.10 0.50
C LYS A 46 16.80 3.39 -0.29
N THR A 47 15.70 3.55 0.42
CA THR A 47 14.38 3.68 -0.18
C THR A 47 14.36 4.79 -1.21
N LEU A 48 14.86 5.97 -0.83
CA LEU A 48 14.95 7.10 -1.75
C LEU A 48 16.01 6.88 -2.82
N ALA A 49 17.13 6.23 -2.46
CA ALA A 49 18.22 5.93 -3.40
C ALA A 49 17.78 5.01 -4.56
N TYR A 50 16.81 4.11 -4.36
CA TYR A 50 16.23 3.36 -5.47
C TYR A 50 14.98 4.02 -6.07
N LEU A 51 14.14 4.71 -5.27
CA LEU A 51 12.90 5.29 -5.77
C LEU A 51 13.16 6.45 -6.73
N ILE A 52 14.04 7.38 -6.37
CA ILE A 52 14.25 8.62 -7.12
C ILE A 52 14.72 8.33 -8.56
N PRO A 53 15.87 7.67 -8.80
CA PRO A 53 16.33 7.45 -10.17
C PRO A 53 15.37 6.57 -10.98
N THR A 54 14.68 5.62 -10.32
CA THR A 54 13.70 4.76 -10.99
C THR A 54 12.48 5.55 -11.46
N LEU A 55 11.96 6.43 -10.61
CA LEU A 55 10.79 7.24 -10.93
C LEU A 55 11.11 8.32 -11.96
N GLU A 56 12.25 9.00 -11.85
CA GLU A 56 12.72 9.97 -12.85
C GLU A 56 12.77 9.31 -14.24
N TRP A 57 13.50 8.19 -14.34
CA TRP A 57 13.63 7.45 -15.58
C TRP A 57 12.27 6.98 -16.12
N ALA A 58 11.39 6.48 -15.23
CA ALA A 58 10.08 5.99 -15.64
C ALA A 58 9.19 7.13 -16.17
N ILE A 59 9.22 8.31 -15.56
CA ILE A 59 8.44 9.47 -16.01
C ILE A 59 8.94 9.93 -17.39
N GLU A 60 10.25 10.10 -17.56
CA GLU A 60 10.86 10.50 -18.84
C GLU A 60 10.54 9.53 -19.98
N ASN A 61 10.50 8.22 -19.66
CA ASN A 61 10.26 7.15 -20.64
C ASN A 61 8.79 6.71 -20.72
N LYS A 62 7.87 7.39 -20.02
CA LYS A 62 6.43 7.05 -19.95
C LYS A 62 6.18 5.58 -19.58
N LYS A 63 6.94 5.08 -18.60
CA LYS A 63 6.85 3.73 -18.04
C LYS A 63 6.18 3.76 -16.67
N LYS A 64 5.62 2.62 -16.27
CA LYS A 64 5.10 2.40 -14.92
C LYS A 64 6.15 1.72 -14.06
N VAL A 65 6.18 2.07 -12.78
CA VAL A 65 7.04 1.44 -11.77
C VAL A 65 6.21 0.51 -10.90
N ILE A 66 6.74 -0.68 -10.61
CA ILE A 66 6.17 -1.58 -9.60
C ILE A 66 7.22 -1.75 -8.52
N CYS A 67 6.89 -1.32 -7.30
CA CYS A 67 7.69 -1.53 -6.11
C CYS A 67 7.07 -2.65 -5.27
N THR A 68 7.85 -3.70 -5.02
CA THR A 68 7.42 -4.82 -4.18
C THR A 68 8.22 -4.86 -2.90
N THR A 69 7.57 -5.07 -1.76
CA THR A 69 8.23 -5.24 -0.46
C THR A 69 7.60 -6.38 0.34
N ASN A 70 8.25 -6.79 1.42
CA ASN A 70 7.87 -8.00 2.14
C ASN A 70 6.55 -7.83 2.94
N THR A 71 6.42 -6.74 3.69
CA THR A 71 5.31 -6.55 4.65
C THR A 71 4.45 -5.34 4.31
N ILE A 72 3.19 -5.33 4.79
CA ILE A 72 2.27 -4.20 4.63
C ILE A 72 2.81 -2.95 5.32
N ASN A 73 3.38 -3.10 6.52
CA ASN A 73 3.96 -1.98 7.26
C ASN A 73 5.08 -1.29 6.46
N LEU A 74 5.92 -2.04 5.74
CA LEU A 74 6.92 -1.45 4.85
C LEU A 74 6.29 -0.70 3.67
N GLN A 75 5.17 -1.18 3.14
CA GLN A 75 4.42 -0.49 2.09
C GLN A 75 3.80 0.81 2.60
N GLU A 76 3.26 0.81 3.80
CA GLU A 76 2.66 2.00 4.41
C GLU A 76 3.73 3.03 4.77
N GLN A 77 4.89 2.60 5.26
CA GLN A 77 6.03 3.49 5.46
C GLN A 77 6.46 4.14 4.13
N LEU A 78 6.53 3.36 3.05
CA LEU A 78 6.79 3.89 1.70
C LEU A 78 5.79 4.97 1.32
N LEU A 79 4.50 4.73 1.53
CA LEU A 79 3.43 5.66 1.13
C LEU A 79 3.34 6.91 2.00
N LEU A 80 3.49 6.79 3.31
CA LEU A 80 3.25 7.89 4.25
C LEU A 80 4.49 8.77 4.44
N LYS A 81 5.68 8.23 4.18
CA LYS A 81 6.95 8.92 4.42
C LYS A 81 7.77 9.09 3.15
N ASP A 82 8.19 7.98 2.54
CA ASP A 82 9.25 8.03 1.52
C ASP A 82 8.74 8.59 0.17
N LEU A 83 7.54 8.22 -0.26
CA LEU A 83 6.95 8.71 -1.53
C LEU A 83 6.58 10.20 -1.51
N PRO A 84 6.00 10.76 -0.42
CA PRO A 84 5.84 12.21 -0.28
C PRO A 84 7.16 12.97 -0.39
N ILE A 85 8.25 12.43 0.17
CA ILE A 85 9.59 13.00 0.05
C ILE A 85 10.08 12.89 -1.39
N ALA A 86 10.02 11.72 -2.01
CA ALA A 86 10.43 11.51 -3.40
C ALA A 86 9.66 12.45 -4.35
N LYS A 87 8.37 12.66 -4.12
CA LYS A 87 7.54 13.57 -4.93
C LYS A 87 7.99 15.04 -4.82
N LYS A 88 8.40 15.49 -3.63
CA LYS A 88 8.97 16.84 -3.46
C LYS A 88 10.28 16.99 -4.21
N ILE A 89 11.13 15.97 -4.15
CA ILE A 89 12.48 16.00 -4.72
C ILE A 89 12.45 15.93 -6.25
N ILE A 90 11.69 14.99 -6.81
CA ILE A 90 11.53 14.85 -8.26
C ILE A 90 10.89 16.11 -8.87
N ASN A 91 10.13 16.85 -8.06
CA ASN A 91 9.43 18.07 -8.48
C ASN A 91 8.56 17.86 -9.73
N GLN A 92 8.00 16.66 -9.89
CA GLN A 92 7.07 16.29 -10.95
C GLN A 92 5.83 15.61 -10.37
N ASN A 93 4.71 15.79 -11.06
CA ASN A 93 3.47 15.15 -10.67
C ASN A 93 3.44 13.71 -11.18
N PHE A 94 3.62 12.76 -10.27
CA PHE A 94 3.27 11.35 -10.48
C PHE A 94 2.26 10.89 -9.44
N SER A 95 1.50 9.87 -9.80
CA SER A 95 0.52 9.17 -8.98
C SER A 95 1.10 7.86 -8.46
N TYR A 96 0.75 7.50 -7.23
CA TYR A 96 1.14 6.22 -6.65
C TYR A 96 -0.04 5.55 -5.96
N LEU A 97 -0.10 4.22 -6.00
CA LEU A 97 -1.17 3.42 -5.44
C LEU A 97 -0.61 2.24 -4.64
N LEU A 98 -1.10 2.08 -3.41
CA LEU A 98 -0.91 0.87 -2.63
C LEU A 98 -1.96 -0.17 -2.97
N VAL A 99 -1.50 -1.36 -3.35
CA VAL A 99 -2.32 -2.51 -3.70
C VAL A 99 -2.13 -3.58 -2.64
N LYS A 100 -3.18 -3.81 -1.87
CA LYS A 100 -3.23 -4.86 -0.84
C LYS A 100 -4.02 -6.08 -1.29
N GLY A 101 -3.86 -7.18 -0.55
CA GLY A 101 -4.66 -8.38 -0.73
C GLY A 101 -6.12 -8.11 -0.38
N ARG A 102 -7.05 -8.87 -0.97
CA ARG A 102 -8.50 -8.66 -0.79
C ARG A 102 -8.94 -8.69 0.68
N ASN A 103 -8.30 -9.54 1.48
CA ASN A 103 -8.51 -9.68 2.92
C ASN A 103 -8.14 -8.42 3.72
N ASN A 104 -7.50 -7.41 3.12
CA ASN A 104 -7.27 -6.13 3.79
C ASN A 104 -8.45 -5.16 3.66
N TYR A 105 -9.51 -5.53 2.94
CA TYR A 105 -10.65 -4.65 2.70
C TYR A 105 -11.93 -5.21 3.31
N LEU A 106 -12.73 -4.32 3.88
CA LEU A 106 -14.09 -4.58 4.34
C LEU A 106 -14.97 -5.04 3.16
N CYS A 107 -15.76 -6.09 3.35
CA CYS A 107 -16.79 -6.48 2.42
C CYS A 107 -18.11 -5.80 2.78
N LYS A 108 -18.57 -4.82 1.98
CA LYS A 108 -19.86 -4.15 2.19
C LYS A 108 -21.04 -5.11 2.39
N ARG A 109 -21.06 -6.24 1.66
CA ARG A 109 -22.10 -7.27 1.81
C ARG A 109 -22.07 -7.96 3.17
N LEU A 110 -20.90 -8.43 3.61
CA LEU A 110 -20.76 -9.10 4.90
C LEU A 110 -21.00 -8.11 6.04
N PHE A 111 -20.46 -6.90 5.91
CA PHE A 111 -20.71 -5.81 6.86
C PHE A 111 -22.19 -5.44 6.99
N HIS A 112 -22.92 -5.38 5.88
CA HIS A 112 -24.36 -5.14 5.88
C HIS A 112 -25.12 -6.26 6.61
N ASN A 113 -24.80 -7.52 6.32
CA ASN A 113 -25.39 -8.67 7.01
C ASN A 113 -25.05 -8.69 8.52
N PHE A 114 -23.83 -8.28 8.85
CA PHE A 114 -23.34 -8.14 10.21
C PHE A 114 -24.11 -7.07 11.00
N ILE A 115 -24.38 -5.90 10.40
CA ILE A 115 -25.17 -4.83 11.07
C ILE A 115 -26.64 -5.20 11.21
N LEU A 116 -27.24 -5.85 10.22
CA LEU A 116 -28.67 -6.20 10.23
C LEU A 116 -29.04 -7.28 11.27
N GLY A 117 -28.07 -7.76 12.05
CA GLY A 117 -28.36 -8.63 13.18
C GLY A 117 -28.69 -10.07 12.77
N ASN A 118 -28.14 -10.55 11.65
CA ASN A 118 -27.99 -12.00 11.51
C ASN A 118 -27.16 -12.45 12.71
N SER A 119 -27.81 -13.20 13.60
CA SER A 119 -27.41 -13.53 14.96
C SER A 119 -26.00 -14.12 15.02
N ILE A 120 -25.00 -13.25 15.13
CA ILE A 120 -23.67 -13.63 15.55
C ILE A 120 -23.75 -13.79 17.05
N ASP A 121 -23.57 -15.03 17.49
CA ASP A 121 -23.46 -15.32 18.91
C ASP A 121 -22.17 -14.72 19.46
N ILE A 122 -22.29 -13.51 19.99
CA ILE A 122 -21.19 -12.78 20.65
C ILE A 122 -21.02 -13.19 22.11
N SER A 123 -21.75 -14.19 22.61
CA SER A 123 -21.67 -14.60 24.03
C SER A 123 -20.27 -15.10 24.38
N GLY A 124 -19.62 -15.83 23.46
CA GLY A 124 -18.26 -16.32 23.58
C GLY A 124 -17.15 -15.28 23.40
N PHE A 125 -17.49 -14.05 22.98
CA PHE A 125 -16.48 -13.02 22.75
C PHE A 125 -16.04 -12.32 24.03
N SER A 126 -14.74 -12.06 24.10
CA SER A 126 -14.14 -11.27 25.17
C SER A 126 -14.68 -9.84 25.19
N SER A 127 -14.50 -9.15 26.31
CA SER A 127 -14.88 -7.74 26.43
C SER A 127 -14.14 -6.85 25.43
N GLU A 128 -12.90 -7.20 25.06
CA GLU A 128 -12.12 -6.46 24.07
C GLU A 128 -12.65 -6.67 22.66
N GLN A 129 -12.96 -7.92 22.31
CA GLN A 129 -13.59 -8.27 21.04
C GLN A 129 -14.92 -7.53 20.83
N LYS A 130 -15.74 -7.44 21.88
CA LYS A 130 -17.01 -6.67 21.84
C LYS A 130 -16.79 -5.18 21.54
N LYS A 131 -15.78 -4.55 22.15
CA LYS A 131 -15.41 -3.16 21.85
C LYS A 131 -14.95 -2.98 20.39
N GLN A 132 -14.11 -3.89 19.90
CA GLN A 132 -13.65 -3.84 18.52
C GLN A 132 -14.83 -3.96 17.53
N LEU A 133 -15.79 -4.85 17.80
CA LEU A 133 -17.00 -4.97 16.97
C LEU A 133 -17.82 -3.69 16.95
N ASP A 134 -18.05 -3.06 18.09
CA ASP A 134 -18.80 -1.80 18.16
C ASP A 134 -18.08 -0.65 17.43
N TYR A 135 -16.75 -0.62 17.52
CA TYR A 135 -15.94 0.30 16.72
C TYR A 135 -16.13 0.04 15.22
N LEU A 136 -16.02 -1.23 14.78
CA LEU A 136 -16.16 -1.61 13.37
C LEU A 136 -17.54 -1.30 12.80
N LYS A 137 -18.62 -1.44 13.59
CA LYS A 137 -19.98 -1.01 13.19
C LYS A 137 -20.04 0.48 12.86
N SER A 138 -19.33 1.30 13.62
CA SER A 138 -19.28 2.74 13.43
C SER A 138 -18.36 3.11 12.26
N TRP A 139 -17.13 2.57 12.27
CA TRP A 139 -16.13 2.79 11.23
C TRP A 139 -16.61 2.34 9.84
N GLY A 140 -17.18 1.14 9.70
CA GLY A 140 -17.59 0.62 8.39
C GLY A 140 -18.73 1.40 7.71
N LYS A 141 -19.48 2.20 8.48
CA LYS A 141 -20.49 3.15 7.96
C LYS A 141 -19.87 4.44 7.42
N MET A 142 -18.70 4.82 7.91
CA MET A 142 -18.05 6.12 7.62
C MET A 142 -16.81 6.01 6.74
N THR A 143 -16.16 4.84 6.70
CA THR A 143 -14.93 4.61 5.95
C THR A 143 -15.10 4.82 4.44
N GLU A 144 -14.14 5.54 3.86
CA GLU A 144 -14.07 5.82 2.43
C GLU A 144 -13.36 4.71 1.65
N PHE A 145 -12.32 4.09 2.21
CA PHE A 145 -11.52 3.06 1.53
C PHE A 145 -11.74 1.66 2.07
N GLY A 146 -12.37 1.51 3.24
CA GLY A 146 -12.63 0.23 3.89
C GLY A 146 -11.37 -0.60 4.13
N ASP A 147 -10.22 0.05 4.23
CA ASP A 147 -8.92 -0.60 4.43
C ASP A 147 -8.72 -0.90 5.93
N LYS A 148 -8.34 -2.13 6.27
CA LYS A 148 -8.03 -2.57 7.64
C LYS A 148 -7.02 -1.65 8.33
N ALA A 149 -6.10 -1.04 7.57
CA ALA A 149 -5.08 -0.15 8.11
C ALA A 149 -5.61 1.23 8.56
N GLU A 150 -6.86 1.59 8.24
CA GLU A 150 -7.50 2.78 8.81
C GLU A 150 -7.83 2.61 10.30
N LEU A 151 -7.85 1.36 10.79
CA LEU A 151 -8.19 1.07 12.18
C LEU A 151 -7.06 1.54 13.11
N PRO A 152 -7.38 2.24 14.21
CA PRO A 152 -6.38 2.74 15.15
C PRO A 152 -5.82 1.64 16.08
N PHE A 153 -6.20 0.39 15.86
CA PHE A 153 -5.79 -0.77 16.62
C PHE A 153 -5.68 -2.00 15.72
N GLU A 154 -4.95 -3.01 16.20
CA GLU A 154 -4.92 -4.31 15.56
C GLU A 154 -6.23 -5.06 15.86
N VAL A 155 -7.06 -5.20 14.82
CA VAL A 155 -8.31 -5.96 14.92
C VAL A 155 -8.01 -7.46 14.97
N ASP A 156 -8.67 -8.12 15.92
CA ASP A 156 -8.67 -9.57 16.10
C ASP A 156 -9.03 -10.29 14.79
N SER A 157 -8.35 -11.40 14.50
CA SER A 157 -8.53 -12.14 13.26
C SER A 157 -9.95 -12.66 13.08
N ASP A 158 -10.54 -13.20 14.15
CA ASP A 158 -11.86 -13.82 14.12
C ASP A 158 -12.92 -12.73 13.87
N ILE A 159 -12.69 -11.55 14.45
CA ILE A 159 -13.51 -10.37 14.20
C ILE A 159 -13.45 -9.92 12.74
N TRP A 160 -12.23 -9.76 12.24
CA TRP A 160 -12.03 -9.26 10.90
C TRP A 160 -12.55 -10.24 9.84
N GLU A 161 -12.37 -11.54 10.05
CA GLU A 161 -12.86 -12.61 9.18
C GLU A 161 -14.37 -12.55 8.94
N MET A 162 -15.16 -12.12 9.93
CA MET A 162 -16.61 -11.99 9.79
C MET A 162 -17.04 -10.93 8.76
N ILE A 163 -16.21 -9.91 8.53
CA ILE A 163 -16.59 -8.74 7.70
C ILE A 163 -15.66 -8.49 6.51
N GLN A 164 -14.48 -9.12 6.47
CA GLN A 164 -13.49 -8.91 5.42
C GLN A 164 -13.92 -9.49 4.06
N SER A 165 -13.36 -8.95 2.99
CA SER A 165 -13.52 -9.50 1.66
C SER A 165 -12.62 -10.72 1.45
N SER A 166 -13.18 -11.82 0.92
CA SER A 166 -12.42 -13.03 0.57
C SER A 166 -12.66 -13.44 -0.89
N SER A 167 -11.78 -14.27 -1.45
CA SER A 167 -12.01 -14.91 -2.75
C SER A 167 -13.19 -15.86 -2.70
N GLU A 168 -13.26 -16.65 -1.63
CA GLU A 168 -14.21 -17.76 -1.43
C GLU A 168 -15.66 -17.30 -1.34
N PHE A 169 -15.93 -16.22 -0.59
CA PHE A 169 -17.30 -15.73 -0.37
C PHE A 169 -17.73 -14.64 -1.36
N CYS A 170 -16.87 -14.26 -2.31
CA CYS A 170 -17.18 -13.16 -3.23
C CYS A 170 -18.08 -13.62 -4.37
N GLN A 171 -19.20 -12.91 -4.54
CA GLN A 171 -20.16 -13.19 -5.62
C GLN A 171 -19.76 -12.54 -6.97
N GLY A 172 -18.63 -11.83 -7.00
CA GLY A 172 -18.10 -11.18 -8.20
C GLY A 172 -19.12 -10.24 -8.85
N LYS A 173 -19.40 -10.47 -10.14
CA LYS A 173 -20.35 -9.66 -10.92
C LYS A 173 -21.79 -9.70 -10.39
N ARG A 174 -22.18 -10.76 -9.66
CA ARG A 174 -23.53 -10.93 -9.09
C ARG A 174 -23.70 -10.27 -7.73
N CYS A 175 -22.63 -9.71 -7.15
CA CYS A 175 -22.70 -9.08 -5.84
C CYS A 175 -23.55 -7.80 -5.89
N PRO A 176 -24.59 -7.66 -5.05
CA PRO A 176 -25.42 -6.45 -5.04
C PRO A 176 -24.65 -5.19 -4.62
N PHE A 177 -23.55 -5.35 -3.87
CA PHE A 177 -22.68 -4.26 -3.41
C PHE A 177 -21.44 -4.05 -4.30
N ARG A 178 -21.44 -4.52 -5.55
CA ARG A 178 -20.26 -4.49 -6.43
C ARG A 178 -19.74 -3.06 -6.67
N GLU A 179 -20.64 -2.12 -6.96
CA GLU A 179 -20.27 -0.73 -7.28
C GLU A 179 -19.68 0.00 -6.06
N GLU A 180 -20.03 -0.45 -4.85
CA GLU A 180 -19.51 0.08 -3.59
C GLU A 180 -18.34 -0.75 -3.02
N CYS A 181 -17.87 -1.77 -3.74
CA CYS A 181 -16.85 -2.67 -3.24
C CYS A 181 -15.48 -1.99 -3.18
N PHE A 182 -15.00 -1.72 -1.97
CA PHE A 182 -13.70 -1.12 -1.69
C PHE A 182 -12.53 -1.76 -2.44
N TYR A 183 -12.43 -3.10 -2.38
CA TYR A 183 -11.38 -3.84 -3.09
C TYR A 183 -11.44 -3.63 -4.62
N MET A 184 -12.64 -3.62 -5.21
CA MET A 184 -12.79 -3.40 -6.66
C MET A 184 -12.47 -1.95 -7.04
N LYS A 185 -12.92 -0.98 -6.24
CA LYS A 185 -12.60 0.44 -6.42
C LYS A 185 -11.10 0.67 -6.40
N ASN A 186 -10.40 0.19 -5.38
CA ASN A 186 -8.94 0.30 -5.28
C ASN A 186 -8.24 -0.39 -6.47
N ARG A 187 -8.69 -1.59 -6.86
CA ARG A 187 -8.12 -2.32 -8.00
C ARG A 187 -8.30 -1.59 -9.34
N ALA A 188 -9.39 -0.85 -9.53
CA ALA A 188 -9.63 -0.08 -10.75
C ALA A 188 -8.62 1.08 -10.92
N LEU A 189 -8.12 1.64 -9.82
CA LEU A 189 -7.14 2.73 -9.83
C LEU A 189 -5.74 2.31 -10.32
N LYS A 190 -5.45 1.01 -10.42
CA LYS A 190 -4.14 0.51 -10.90
C LYS A 190 -3.79 1.01 -12.30
N ALA A 191 -4.81 1.14 -13.16
CA ALA A 191 -4.61 1.55 -14.55
C ALA A 191 -4.12 3.00 -14.67
N SER A 192 -4.49 3.87 -13.72
CA SER A 192 -4.09 5.28 -13.71
C SER A 192 -2.83 5.57 -12.90
N ALA A 193 -2.32 4.62 -12.10
CA ALA A 193 -1.16 4.84 -11.26
C ALA A 193 0.16 4.76 -12.06
N ASP A 194 1.09 5.68 -11.81
CA ASP A 194 2.46 5.67 -12.35
C ASP A 194 3.37 4.74 -11.54
N LEU A 195 3.17 4.70 -10.22
CA LEU A 195 3.82 3.78 -9.30
C LEU A 195 2.80 2.88 -8.59
N ILE A 196 3.02 1.58 -8.61
CA ILE A 196 2.26 0.60 -7.83
C ILE A 196 3.16 0.04 -6.72
N VAL A 197 2.71 0.13 -5.47
CA VAL A 197 3.34 -0.50 -4.32
C VAL A 197 2.52 -1.71 -3.90
N CYS A 198 3.14 -2.87 -3.74
CA CYS A 198 2.47 -4.11 -3.30
C CYS A 198 3.44 -5.07 -2.60
N ASN A 199 2.95 -6.24 -2.15
CA ASN A 199 3.84 -7.31 -1.70
C ASN A 199 4.21 -8.27 -2.85
N HIS A 200 5.24 -9.09 -2.61
CA HIS A 200 5.70 -10.11 -3.55
C HIS A 200 4.59 -11.10 -3.95
N HIS A 201 3.72 -11.48 -2.99
CA HIS A 201 2.61 -12.39 -3.26
C HIS A 201 1.61 -11.82 -4.29
N ILE A 202 1.24 -10.56 -4.16
CA ILE A 202 0.33 -9.87 -5.09
C ILE A 202 1.02 -9.73 -6.45
N PHE A 203 2.30 -9.34 -6.46
CA PHE A 203 3.06 -9.18 -7.70
C PHE A 203 3.10 -10.46 -8.53
N LEU A 204 3.38 -11.60 -7.90
CA LEU A 204 3.47 -12.91 -8.58
C LEU A 204 2.11 -13.50 -8.98
N GLN A 205 1.00 -12.90 -8.54
CA GLN A 205 -0.37 -13.29 -8.88
C GLN A 205 -1.01 -12.39 -9.94
N THR A 206 -0.32 -11.34 -10.38
CA THR A 206 -0.84 -10.34 -11.34
C THR A 206 -0.52 -10.76 -12.76
#